data_AF-A0A5E5PTJ6-F1
#
_entry.id   AF-A0A5E5PTJ6-F1
#
_cell.length_a   1.000
_cell.length_b   1.000
_cell.length_c   1.000
_cell.angle_alpha   90.00
_cell.angle_beta   90.00
_cell.angle_gamma   90.00
#
_symmetry.space_group_name_H-M   'P 1'
#
loop_
_entity.id
_entity.type
_entity.pdbx_description
1 polymer ?
#
loop_
_entity_poly.entity_id
_entity_poly.type
_entity_poly.pdbx_seq_one_letter_code
_entity_poly.pdbx_strand_id
1 'polypeptide(L)'
;MPFTELVDYLLQEKDVEKQLDIVELSFKTVNDSKAIEELNHRFKEHGIGFQFIENEIIRIDSELIHEEAVKPALRLLNGENYQGAQQEFLSAYDHYRHGKNKDSLNECLKAFESTMKAICEKNNWDYQANATVKSLIQICFDNNLVPSFWQQQLDSLRSLLESGIPTGRNKLSAHGQGTTPTVVPGYLVAYMLHMTASTLVFLITAEREMHNK
;
A
#
# COMPACT_ATOMS: atom_id res chain seq x y z
N MET A 1 13.37 13.95 32.59
CA MET A 1 12.97 12.52 32.58
C MET A 1 12.51 12.28 31.15
N PRO A 2 12.98 11.24 30.44
CA PRO A 2 12.79 11.12 28.99
C PRO A 2 11.33 11.21 28.54
N PHE A 3 10.40 10.71 29.36
CA PHE A 3 8.96 10.82 29.11
C PHE A 3 8.45 12.27 29.11
N THR A 4 8.81 13.07 30.10
CA THR A 4 8.40 14.48 30.19
C THR A 4 8.97 15.29 29.04
N GLU A 5 10.22 15.04 28.66
CA GLU A 5 10.87 15.70 27.53
C GLU A 5 10.19 15.37 26.20
N LEU A 6 9.76 14.11 25.99
CA LEU A 6 9.03 13.71 24.78
C LEU A 6 7.63 14.35 24.71
N VAL A 7 6.90 14.37 25.83
CA VAL A 7 5.58 15.00 25.90
C VAL A 7 5.67 16.51 25.66
N ASP A 8 6.64 17.17 26.29
CA ASP A 8 6.87 18.61 26.10
C ASP A 8 7.25 18.91 24.63
N TYR A 9 8.07 18.06 24.01
CA TYR A 9 8.42 18.19 22.60
C TYR A 9 7.20 18.03 21.69
N LEU A 10 6.37 16.99 21.91
CA LEU A 10 5.15 16.76 21.15
C LEU A 10 4.17 17.96 21.23
N LEU A 11 3.99 18.52 22.43
CA LEU A 11 3.08 19.65 22.67
C LEU A 11 3.58 20.96 22.06
N GLN A 12 4.88 21.11 21.83
CA GLN A 12 5.50 22.31 21.26
C GLN A 12 5.71 22.21 19.75
N GLU A 13 5.79 21.00 19.20
CA GLU A 13 5.91 20.77 17.76
C GLU A 13 4.68 21.31 17.02
N LYS A 14 4.91 21.98 15.89
CA LYS A 14 3.86 22.60 15.07
C LYS A 14 3.65 21.86 13.76
N ASP A 15 4.63 21.07 13.34
CA ASP A 15 4.54 20.23 12.17
C ASP A 15 3.73 18.97 12.51
N VAL A 16 2.54 18.87 11.92
CA VAL A 16 1.60 17.75 12.15
C VAL A 16 2.23 16.41 11.78
N GLU A 17 3.05 16.34 10.73
CA GLU A 17 3.68 15.06 10.35
C GLU A 17 4.68 14.62 11.40
N LYS A 18 5.47 15.53 11.97
CA LYS A 18 6.37 15.20 13.07
C LYS A 18 5.62 14.81 14.34
N GLN A 19 4.48 15.46 14.62
CA GLN A 19 3.62 15.05 15.74
C GLN A 19 3.13 13.62 15.55
N LEU A 20 2.66 13.28 14.34
CA LEU A 20 2.20 11.94 14.00
C LEU A 20 3.35 10.92 14.05
N ASP A 21 4.56 11.27 13.61
CA ASP A 21 5.75 10.41 13.72
C ASP A 21 6.10 10.08 15.18
N ILE A 22 6.04 11.08 16.06
CA ILE A 22 6.26 10.87 17.49
C ILE A 22 5.21 9.93 18.06
N VAL A 23 3.93 10.12 17.70
CA VAL A 23 2.84 9.25 18.14
C VAL A 23 3.07 7.83 17.61
N GLU A 24 3.36 7.67 16.33
CA GLU A 24 3.60 6.36 15.71
C GLU A 24 4.75 5.62 16.40
N LEU A 25 5.90 6.26 16.57
CA LEU A 25 7.07 5.68 17.26
C LEU A 25 6.75 5.29 18.71
N SER A 26 5.95 6.11 19.40
CA SER A 26 5.51 5.81 20.76
C SER A 26 4.62 4.57 20.79
N PHE A 27 3.65 4.47 19.87
CA PHE A 27 2.69 3.36 19.83
C PHE A 27 3.28 2.06 19.28
N LYS A 28 4.27 2.14 18.37
CA LYS A 28 5.14 1.01 17.97
C LYS A 28 5.81 0.37 19.19
N THR A 29 6.16 1.17 20.20
CA THR A 29 6.79 0.70 21.45
C THR A 29 5.76 0.20 22.47
N VAL A 30 4.63 0.88 22.61
CA VAL A 30 3.56 0.52 23.56
C VAL A 30 2.98 -0.86 23.23
N ASN A 31 2.66 -1.10 21.95
CA ASN A 31 2.13 -2.37 21.44
C ASN A 31 1.03 -3.00 22.34
N ASP A 32 0.14 -2.16 22.87
CA ASP A 32 -1.00 -2.55 23.71
C ASP A 32 -2.29 -2.28 22.94
N SER A 33 -3.13 -3.32 22.80
CA SER A 33 -4.33 -3.24 21.96
C SER A 33 -5.34 -2.22 22.46
N LYS A 34 -5.50 -2.05 23.78
CA LYS A 34 -6.44 -1.07 24.34
C LYS A 34 -5.95 0.35 24.13
N ALA A 35 -4.65 0.59 24.29
CA ALA A 35 -4.06 1.88 23.98
C ALA A 35 -4.22 2.23 22.49
N ILE A 36 -3.99 1.27 21.59
CA ILE A 36 -4.18 1.46 20.14
C ILE A 36 -5.65 1.73 19.80
N GLU A 37 -6.59 1.00 20.40
CA GLU A 37 -8.03 1.24 20.25
C GLU A 37 -8.42 2.65 20.71
N GLU A 38 -7.93 3.10 21.86
CA GLU A 38 -8.15 4.45 22.38
C GLU A 38 -7.56 5.52 21.44
N LEU A 39 -6.32 5.34 20.96
CA LEU A 39 -5.70 6.26 19.99
C LEU A 39 -6.57 6.42 18.74
N ASN A 40 -6.99 5.30 18.16
CA ASN A 40 -7.82 5.30 16.97
C ASN A 40 -9.20 5.91 17.22
N HIS A 41 -9.79 5.67 18.40
CA HIS A 41 -11.02 6.33 18.81
C HIS A 41 -10.83 7.85 18.87
N ARG A 42 -9.74 8.35 19.45
CA ARG A 42 -9.43 9.79 19.53
C ARG A 42 -9.21 10.41 18.15
N PHE A 43 -8.46 9.75 17.27
CA PHE A 43 -8.28 10.22 15.90
C PHE A 43 -9.61 10.35 15.16
N LYS A 44 -10.53 9.39 15.36
CA LYS A 44 -11.87 9.42 14.79
C LYS A 44 -12.75 10.51 15.41
N GLU A 45 -12.81 10.59 16.74
CA GLU A 45 -13.59 11.57 17.50
C GLU A 45 -13.25 13.01 17.08
N HIS A 46 -11.97 13.28 16.85
CA HIS A 46 -11.48 14.59 16.45
C HIS A 46 -11.39 14.81 14.93
N GLY A 47 -11.77 13.82 14.12
CA GLY A 47 -11.77 13.94 12.66
C GLY A 47 -10.38 14.19 12.06
N ILE A 48 -9.33 13.64 12.67
CA ILE A 48 -7.93 13.86 12.26
C ILE A 48 -7.65 13.23 10.89
N GLY A 49 -8.36 12.16 10.54
CA GLY A 49 -8.23 11.48 9.24
C GLY A 49 -7.10 10.46 9.18
N PHE A 50 -6.75 9.85 10.31
CA PHE A 50 -5.68 8.84 10.42
C PHE A 50 -6.10 7.67 11.29
N GLN A 51 -5.42 6.54 11.13
CA GLN A 51 -5.58 5.34 11.95
C GLN A 51 -4.24 4.61 12.09
N PHE A 52 -3.92 4.21 13.32
CA PHE A 52 -2.81 3.30 13.61
C PHE A 52 -3.24 1.85 13.36
N ILE A 53 -2.57 1.18 12.43
CA ILE A 53 -2.84 -0.22 12.04
C ILE A 53 -1.55 -0.88 11.53
N GLU A 54 -1.33 -2.16 11.89
CA GLU A 54 -0.13 -2.92 11.51
C GLU A 54 1.17 -2.14 11.80
N ASN A 55 1.23 -1.53 12.97
CA ASN A 55 2.32 -0.67 13.44
C ASN A 55 2.52 0.66 12.68
N GLU A 56 1.70 1.04 11.71
CA GLU A 56 1.85 2.28 10.95
C GLU A 56 0.64 3.21 11.12
N ILE A 57 0.84 4.53 11.11
CA ILE A 57 -0.25 5.50 11.01
C ILE A 57 -0.59 5.72 9.52
N ILE A 58 -1.78 5.26 9.14
CA ILE A 58 -2.31 5.35 7.79
C ILE A 58 -3.30 6.51 7.69
N ARG A 59 -3.16 7.31 6.63
CA ARG A 59 -4.12 8.35 6.25
C ARG A 59 -5.41 7.73 5.70
N ILE A 60 -6.56 8.25 6.13
CA ILE A 60 -7.90 7.84 5.70
C ILE A 60 -8.58 8.99 4.98
N ASP A 61 -8.64 8.90 3.64
CA ASP A 61 -9.43 9.85 2.83
C ASP A 61 -10.89 9.39 2.65
N SER A 62 -11.17 8.10 2.83
CA SER A 62 -12.51 7.51 2.75
C SER A 62 -12.64 6.38 3.77
N GLU A 63 -13.50 6.57 4.78
CA GLU A 63 -13.75 5.57 5.81
C GLU A 63 -14.28 4.27 5.22
N LEU A 64 -15.24 4.34 4.30
CA LEU A 64 -15.83 3.16 3.66
C LEU A 64 -14.78 2.34 2.91
N ILE A 65 -13.93 2.99 2.10
CA ILE A 65 -12.91 2.27 1.33
C ILE A 65 -11.83 1.71 2.26
N HIS A 66 -11.48 2.44 3.32
CA HIS A 66 -10.52 1.95 4.30
C HIS A 66 -11.02 0.68 4.99
N GLU A 67 -12.26 0.66 5.46
CA GLU A 67 -12.87 -0.50 6.12
C GLU A 67 -13.08 -1.69 5.17
N GLU A 68 -13.52 -1.44 3.92
CA GLU A 68 -13.93 -2.51 3.00
C GLU A 68 -12.79 -3.03 2.08
N ALA A 69 -11.71 -2.26 1.90
CA ALA A 69 -10.61 -2.66 1.02
C ALA A 69 -9.24 -2.63 1.71
N VAL A 70 -8.87 -1.53 2.38
CA VAL A 70 -7.52 -1.35 2.92
C VAL A 70 -7.25 -2.27 4.11
N LYS A 71 -8.15 -2.28 5.09
CA LYS A 71 -8.07 -3.17 6.26
C LYS A 71 -8.08 -4.65 5.85
N PRO A 72 -9.00 -5.11 4.98
CA PRO A 72 -8.95 -6.48 4.47
C PRO A 72 -7.64 -6.80 3.76
N ALA A 73 -7.11 -5.91 2.92
CA ALA A 73 -5.82 -6.12 2.25
C ALA A 73 -4.69 -6.34 3.26
N LEU A 74 -4.55 -5.44 4.24
CA LEU A 74 -3.52 -5.53 5.29
C LEU A 74 -3.65 -6.83 6.10
N ARG A 75 -4.87 -7.21 6.49
CA ARG A 75 -5.11 -8.47 7.21
C ARG A 75 -4.72 -9.70 6.38
N LEU A 76 -4.98 -9.68 5.07
CA LEU A 76 -4.62 -10.78 4.18
C LEU A 76 -3.10 -10.86 3.97
N LEU A 77 -2.44 -9.71 3.84
CA LEU A 77 -0.99 -9.58 3.67
C LEU A 77 -0.19 -9.90 4.94
N ASN A 78 -0.80 -9.76 6.12
CA ASN A 78 -0.22 -10.21 7.40
C ASN A 78 -0.21 -11.76 7.53
N GLY A 79 -0.59 -12.49 6.48
CA GLY A 79 -0.46 -13.94 6.42
C GLY A 79 0.96 -14.41 6.10
N GLU A 80 1.25 -15.67 6.41
CA GLU A 80 2.50 -16.31 6.00
C GLU A 80 2.67 -16.26 4.47
N ASN A 81 3.89 -15.95 4.02
CA ASN A 81 4.34 -15.81 2.62
C ASN A 81 4.07 -14.45 1.96
N TYR A 82 3.35 -13.52 2.61
CA TYR A 82 3.03 -12.21 2.02
C TYR A 82 3.80 -11.03 2.64
N GLN A 83 4.81 -11.29 3.49
CA GLN A 83 5.50 -10.26 4.25
C GLN A 83 6.16 -9.19 3.36
N GLY A 84 6.74 -9.58 2.22
CA GLY A 84 7.31 -8.63 1.26
C GLY A 84 6.25 -7.68 0.70
N ALA A 85 5.12 -8.23 0.25
CA ALA A 85 4.00 -7.45 -0.26
C ALA A 85 3.36 -6.56 0.83
N GLN A 86 3.29 -7.04 2.08
CA GLN A 86 2.81 -6.25 3.22
C GLN A 86 3.71 -5.04 3.47
N GLN A 87 5.02 -5.24 3.52
CA GLN A 87 6.00 -4.19 3.75
C GLN A 87 5.93 -3.11 2.66
N GLU A 88 5.85 -3.52 1.39
CA GLU A 88 5.72 -2.61 0.25
C GLU A 88 4.39 -1.85 0.31
N PHE A 89 3.28 -2.51 0.68
CA PHE A 89 1.99 -1.84 0.75
C PHE A 89 1.89 -0.83 1.91
N LEU A 90 2.47 -1.14 3.07
CA LEU A 90 2.59 -0.20 4.18
C LEU A 90 3.49 1.00 3.80
N SER A 91 4.63 0.73 3.15
CA SER A 91 5.53 1.74 2.61
C SER A 91 4.83 2.67 1.61
N ALA A 92 3.88 2.14 0.82
CA ALA A 92 3.08 2.96 -0.08
C ALA A 92 2.21 4.00 0.66
N TYR A 93 1.62 3.62 1.80
CA TYR A 93 0.84 4.54 2.64
C TYR A 93 1.73 5.52 3.41
N ASP A 94 2.89 5.08 3.88
CA ASP A 94 3.88 5.98 4.49
C ASP A 94 4.31 7.08 3.52
N HIS A 95 4.70 6.70 2.30
CA HIS A 95 5.03 7.66 1.25
C HIS A 95 3.87 8.60 0.95
N TYR A 96 2.63 8.08 0.91
CA TYR A 96 1.46 8.90 0.65
C TYR A 96 1.20 9.93 1.73
N ARG A 97 1.28 9.51 3.00
CA ARG A 97 1.16 10.39 4.17
C ARG A 97 2.19 11.52 4.11
N HIS A 98 3.42 11.21 3.72
CA HIS A 98 4.51 12.19 3.57
C HIS A 98 4.48 13.00 2.25
N GLY A 99 3.44 12.86 1.42
CA GLY A 99 3.32 13.56 0.13
C GLY A 99 4.32 13.10 -0.95
N LYS A 100 5.01 11.98 -0.73
CA LYS A 100 5.94 11.33 -1.67
C LYS A 100 5.16 10.51 -2.70
N ASN A 101 4.36 11.20 -3.49
CA ASN A 101 3.34 10.60 -4.35
C ASN A 101 3.90 9.59 -5.38
N LYS A 102 5.07 9.85 -5.97
CA LYS A 102 5.68 8.93 -6.94
C LYS A 102 6.18 7.65 -6.28
N ASP A 103 6.78 7.80 -5.11
CA ASP A 103 7.29 6.67 -4.33
C ASP A 103 6.14 5.80 -3.84
N SER A 104 5.02 6.40 -3.42
CA SER A 104 3.79 5.68 -3.08
C SER A 104 3.28 4.80 -4.23
N LEU A 105 3.23 5.33 -5.46
CA LEU A 105 2.81 4.57 -6.64
C LEU A 105 3.79 3.43 -6.99
N ASN A 106 5.09 3.67 -6.82
CA ASN A 106 6.12 2.65 -7.03
C ASN A 106 5.98 1.50 -6.03
N GLU A 107 5.73 1.81 -4.75
CA GLU A 107 5.49 0.80 -3.72
C GLU A 107 4.15 0.04 -3.94
N CYS A 108 3.11 0.69 -4.47
CA CYS A 108 1.90 -0.01 -4.90
C CYS A 108 2.18 -1.05 -6.00
N LEU A 109 3.00 -0.69 -6.99
CA LEU A 109 3.40 -1.60 -8.07
C LEU A 109 4.19 -2.80 -7.53
N LYS A 110 5.11 -2.56 -6.61
CA LYS A 110 5.87 -3.63 -5.95
C LYS A 110 4.96 -4.55 -5.14
N ALA A 111 4.07 -4.00 -4.30
CA ALA A 111 3.15 -4.80 -3.51
C ALA A 111 2.26 -5.71 -4.40
N PHE A 112 1.82 -5.19 -5.55
CA PHE A 112 1.09 -5.96 -6.55
C PHE A 112 1.93 -7.08 -7.17
N GLU A 113 3.18 -6.79 -7.54
CA GLU A 113 4.14 -7.78 -8.05
C GLU A 113 4.44 -8.87 -7.02
N SER A 114 4.84 -8.49 -5.81
CA SER A 114 5.21 -9.39 -4.72
C SER A 114 4.05 -10.28 -4.28
N THR A 115 2.81 -9.78 -4.33
CA THR A 115 1.62 -10.59 -4.05
C THR A 115 1.47 -11.72 -5.07
N MET A 116 1.65 -11.43 -6.36
CA MET A 116 1.58 -12.47 -7.39
C MET A 116 2.73 -13.46 -7.28
N LYS A 117 3.95 -13.01 -6.95
CA LYS A 117 5.09 -13.91 -6.70
C LYS A 117 4.81 -14.86 -5.51
N ALA A 118 4.31 -14.32 -4.40
CA ALA A 118 3.92 -15.11 -3.24
C ALA A 118 2.84 -16.16 -3.59
N ILE A 119 1.84 -15.79 -4.40
CA ILE A 119 0.82 -16.73 -4.90
C ILE A 119 1.47 -17.84 -5.74
N CYS A 120 2.38 -17.49 -6.66
CA CYS A 120 3.08 -18.47 -7.48
C CYS A 120 3.89 -19.44 -6.61
N GLU A 121 4.61 -18.94 -5.61
CA GLU A 121 5.39 -19.76 -4.68
C GLU A 121 4.51 -20.72 -3.87
N LYS A 122 3.41 -20.23 -3.30
CA LYS A 122 2.45 -21.06 -2.54
C LYS A 122 1.84 -22.19 -3.38
N ASN A 123 1.64 -21.94 -4.67
CA ASN A 123 1.02 -22.89 -5.59
C ASN A 123 2.03 -23.70 -6.43
N ASN A 124 3.32 -23.51 -6.20
CA ASN A 124 4.41 -24.11 -7.00
C ASN A 124 4.28 -23.81 -8.51
N TRP A 125 3.87 -22.60 -8.87
CA TRP A 125 3.85 -22.14 -10.25
C TRP A 125 5.20 -21.57 -10.65
N ASP A 126 5.75 -22.09 -11.74
CA ASP A 126 7.06 -21.65 -12.24
C ASP A 126 7.00 -20.20 -12.75
N TYR A 127 7.95 -19.39 -12.30
CA TYR A 127 8.17 -18.04 -12.81
C TYR A 127 9.66 -17.69 -12.79
N GLN A 128 10.08 -16.78 -13.67
CA GLN A 128 11.47 -16.30 -13.67
C GLN A 128 11.70 -15.32 -12.51
N ALA A 129 12.87 -15.35 -11.87
CA ALA A 129 13.18 -14.44 -10.76
C ALA A 129 13.03 -12.95 -11.13
N ASN A 130 13.26 -12.60 -12.41
CA ASN A 130 13.08 -11.27 -12.99
C ASN A 130 11.77 -11.13 -13.80
N ALA A 131 10.78 -11.99 -13.54
CA ALA A 131 9.49 -11.93 -14.21
C ALA A 131 8.87 -10.54 -14.05
N THR A 132 8.47 -9.95 -15.17
CA THR A 132 7.71 -8.70 -15.18
C THR A 132 6.33 -8.89 -14.57
N VAL A 133 5.73 -7.81 -14.08
CA VAL A 133 4.32 -7.80 -13.64
C VAL A 133 3.39 -8.37 -14.72
N LYS A 134 3.63 -8.04 -16.00
CA LYS A 134 2.83 -8.58 -17.12
C LYS A 134 2.91 -10.11 -17.23
N SER A 135 4.10 -10.70 -17.06
CA SER A 135 4.25 -12.16 -17.08
C SER A 135 3.60 -12.82 -15.86
N LEU A 136 3.68 -12.20 -14.68
CA LEU A 136 3.02 -12.73 -13.46
C LEU A 136 1.49 -12.69 -13.59
N ILE A 137 0.94 -11.63 -14.20
CA ILE A 137 -0.48 -11.54 -14.55
C ILE A 137 -0.87 -12.71 -15.46
N GLN A 138 -0.07 -12.99 -16.51
CA GLN A 138 -0.35 -14.09 -17.42
C GLN A 138 -0.35 -15.45 -16.70
N ILE A 139 0.60 -15.70 -15.80
CA ILE A 139 0.66 -16.94 -15.00
C ILE A 139 -0.61 -17.12 -14.16
N CYS A 140 -1.14 -16.04 -13.56
CA CYS A 140 -2.40 -16.09 -12.82
C CYS A 140 -3.58 -16.54 -13.70
N PHE A 141 -3.63 -16.10 -14.97
CA PHE A 141 -4.66 -16.53 -15.92
C PHE A 141 -4.46 -17.97 -16.40
N ASP A 142 -3.23 -18.35 -16.73
CA ASP A 142 -2.91 -19.68 -17.24
C ASP A 142 -3.23 -20.77 -16.20
N ASN A 143 -3.12 -20.43 -14.90
CA ASN A 143 -3.48 -21.31 -13.79
C ASN A 143 -4.94 -21.15 -13.31
N ASN A 144 -5.77 -20.38 -14.01
CA ASN A 144 -7.18 -20.14 -13.67
C ASN A 144 -7.40 -19.55 -12.27
N LEU A 145 -6.43 -18.79 -11.73
CA LEU A 145 -6.62 -18.00 -10.51
C LEU A 145 -7.77 -17.02 -10.69
N VAL A 146 -7.81 -16.40 -11.87
CA VAL A 146 -8.81 -15.42 -12.28
C VAL A 146 -9.37 -15.83 -13.64
N PRO A 147 -10.70 -15.68 -13.88
CA PRO A 147 -11.26 -15.95 -15.20
C PRO A 147 -10.64 -15.05 -16.28
N SER A 148 -10.29 -15.64 -17.42
CA SER A 148 -9.56 -14.96 -18.52
C SER A 148 -10.22 -13.68 -19.04
N PHE A 149 -11.55 -13.55 -18.94
CA PHE A 149 -12.26 -12.34 -19.35
C PHE A 149 -11.99 -11.12 -18.44
N TRP A 150 -11.38 -11.30 -17.27
CA TRP A 150 -10.93 -10.20 -16.39
C TRP A 150 -9.51 -9.71 -16.69
N GLN A 151 -8.81 -10.28 -17.67
CA GLN A 151 -7.42 -9.92 -18.01
C GLN A 151 -7.19 -8.45 -18.23
N GLN A 152 -8.10 -7.79 -18.94
CA GLN A 152 -8.00 -6.37 -19.22
C GLN A 152 -7.97 -5.51 -17.94
N GLN A 153 -8.62 -5.93 -16.85
CA GLN A 153 -8.65 -5.17 -15.61
C GLN A 153 -7.27 -5.16 -14.92
N LEU A 154 -6.63 -6.33 -14.78
CA LEU A 154 -5.30 -6.41 -14.16
C LEU A 154 -4.24 -5.70 -15.00
N ASP A 155 -4.32 -5.82 -16.33
CA ASP A 155 -3.43 -5.09 -17.24
C ASP A 155 -3.63 -3.57 -17.16
N SER A 156 -4.87 -3.12 -16.94
CA SER A 156 -5.18 -1.70 -16.76
C SER A 156 -4.59 -1.16 -15.46
N LEU A 157 -4.73 -1.88 -14.34
CA LEU A 157 -4.11 -1.47 -13.08
C LEU A 157 -2.58 -1.40 -13.19
N ARG A 158 -1.94 -2.43 -13.76
CA ARG A 158 -0.50 -2.43 -14.05
C ARG A 158 -0.10 -1.19 -14.84
N SER A 159 -0.80 -0.93 -15.95
CA SER A 159 -0.49 0.19 -16.84
C SER A 159 -0.69 1.55 -16.15
N LEU A 160 -1.71 1.68 -15.31
CA LEU A 160 -1.96 2.89 -14.51
C LEU A 160 -0.82 3.12 -13.49
N LEU A 161 -0.41 2.09 -12.75
CA LEU A 161 0.71 2.15 -11.80
C LEU A 161 2.02 2.49 -12.51
N GLU A 162 2.32 1.84 -13.64
CA GLU A 162 3.50 2.13 -14.47
C GLU A 162 3.49 3.56 -15.03
N SER A 163 2.32 4.08 -15.43
CA SER A 163 2.18 5.42 -16.03
C SER A 163 2.21 6.56 -15.01
N GLY A 164 1.72 6.31 -13.79
CA GLY A 164 1.72 7.28 -12.69
C GLY A 164 3.11 7.50 -12.09
N ILE A 165 4.03 6.57 -12.34
CA ILE A 165 5.47 6.75 -12.16
C ILE A 165 5.96 7.39 -13.46
N PRO A 166 6.24 8.71 -13.54
CA PRO A 166 6.84 9.26 -14.74
C PRO A 166 8.19 8.56 -14.91
N THR A 167 8.22 7.58 -15.80
CA THR A 167 9.46 6.96 -16.20
C THR A 167 10.35 8.09 -16.65
N GLY A 168 11.53 8.22 -16.03
CA GLY A 168 12.64 8.97 -16.61
C GLY A 168 13.11 8.37 -17.94
N ARG A 169 12.25 7.68 -18.70
CA ARG A 169 12.51 6.99 -19.94
C ARG A 169 11.20 6.76 -20.70
N ASN A 170 11.12 7.51 -21.81
CA ASN A 170 10.49 7.13 -23.08
C ASN A 170 9.05 7.56 -23.31
N LYS A 171 8.89 8.80 -23.80
CA LYS A 171 8.69 9.05 -25.27
C LYS A 171 8.57 10.55 -25.66
N LEU A 172 8.95 11.49 -24.80
CA LEU A 172 9.00 12.93 -25.17
C LEU A 172 10.32 13.68 -24.89
N SER A 173 11.35 13.04 -24.32
CA SER A 173 12.66 13.68 -24.20
C SER A 173 13.81 12.67 -24.29
N ALA A 174 14.54 12.73 -25.41
CA ALA A 174 15.95 12.32 -25.47
C ALA A 174 16.87 13.40 -24.83
N HIS A 175 16.31 14.47 -24.29
CA HIS A 175 17.00 15.57 -23.62
C HIS A 175 16.35 15.86 -22.26
N GLY A 176 16.78 15.13 -21.22
CA GLY A 176 16.44 15.43 -19.83
C GLY A 176 14.96 15.38 -19.48
N GLN A 177 14.64 15.35 -18.19
CA GLN A 177 13.33 15.81 -17.76
C GLN A 177 13.24 17.28 -18.23
N GLY A 178 12.19 17.65 -18.98
CA GLY A 178 11.94 19.06 -19.27
C GLY A 178 11.97 19.88 -17.97
N THR A 179 12.08 21.20 -18.09
CA THR A 179 12.36 22.16 -17.00
C THR A 179 11.35 22.22 -15.85
N THR A 180 10.33 21.36 -15.80
CA THR A 180 9.33 21.30 -14.72
C THR A 180 9.05 19.85 -14.28
N PRO A 181 9.27 19.51 -12.99
CA PRO A 181 8.89 18.21 -12.45
C PRO A 181 7.38 17.97 -12.56
N THR A 182 6.97 16.85 -13.15
CA THR A 182 5.56 16.43 -13.11
C THR A 182 5.18 16.09 -11.68
N VAL A 183 4.24 16.85 -11.10
CA VAL A 183 3.65 16.59 -9.79
C VAL A 183 2.44 15.68 -9.99
N VAL A 184 2.41 14.55 -9.29
CA VAL A 184 1.23 13.66 -9.25
C VAL A 184 0.28 14.20 -8.17
N PRO A 185 -0.98 14.54 -8.50
CA PRO A 185 -1.95 14.97 -7.50
C PRO A 185 -2.27 13.88 -6.47
N GLY A 186 -2.47 14.27 -5.20
CA GLY A 186 -2.74 13.32 -4.11
C GLY A 186 -4.02 12.50 -4.29
N TYR A 187 -5.06 13.04 -4.95
CA TYR A 187 -6.29 12.29 -5.22
C TYR A 187 -6.07 11.13 -6.19
N LEU A 188 -5.10 11.24 -7.12
CA LEU A 188 -4.74 10.13 -7.99
C LEU A 188 -4.02 9.04 -7.21
N VAL A 189 -3.14 9.41 -6.28
CA VAL A 189 -2.44 8.44 -5.43
C VAL A 189 -3.42 7.69 -4.53
N ALA A 190 -4.36 8.40 -3.89
CA ALA A 190 -5.42 7.76 -3.10
C ALA A 190 -6.23 6.76 -3.94
N TYR A 191 -6.63 7.16 -5.17
CA TYR A 191 -7.32 6.26 -6.09
C TYR A 191 -6.50 4.99 -6.39
N MET A 192 -5.20 5.15 -6.67
CA MET A 192 -4.31 4.01 -6.98
C MET A 192 -4.06 3.11 -5.76
N LEU A 193 -3.91 3.68 -4.56
CA LEU A 193 -3.82 2.92 -3.30
C LEU A 193 -5.08 2.07 -3.08
N HIS A 194 -6.26 2.65 -3.30
CA HIS A 194 -7.54 1.96 -3.13
C HIS A 194 -7.77 0.86 -4.18
N MET A 195 -7.42 1.12 -5.43
CA MET A 195 -7.43 0.09 -6.48
C MET A 195 -6.49 -1.06 -6.13
N THR A 196 -5.28 -0.74 -5.69
CA THR A 196 -4.27 -1.73 -5.29
C THR A 196 -4.82 -2.56 -4.13
N ALA A 197 -5.30 -1.93 -3.05
CA ALA A 197 -5.94 -2.63 -1.93
C ALA A 197 -7.01 -3.64 -2.38
N SER A 198 -7.93 -3.18 -3.22
CA SER A 198 -9.04 -3.99 -3.73
C SER A 198 -8.55 -5.17 -4.57
N THR A 199 -7.52 -4.96 -5.41
CA THR A 199 -6.92 -6.03 -6.22
C THR A 199 -6.14 -7.03 -5.38
N LEU A 200 -5.43 -6.58 -4.33
CA LEU A 200 -4.74 -7.48 -3.40
C LEU A 200 -5.73 -8.39 -2.67
N VAL A 201 -6.84 -7.82 -2.17
CA VAL A 201 -7.93 -8.60 -1.56
C VAL A 201 -8.47 -9.63 -2.54
N PHE A 202 -8.75 -9.21 -3.77
CA PHE A 202 -9.26 -10.08 -4.82
C PHE A 202 -8.32 -11.27 -5.12
N LEU A 203 -7.03 -11.01 -5.38
CA LEU A 203 -6.08 -12.05 -5.75
C LEU A 203 -5.86 -13.06 -4.64
N ILE A 204 -5.67 -12.60 -3.40
CA ILE A 204 -5.41 -13.49 -2.26
C ILE A 204 -6.67 -14.29 -1.92
N THR A 205 -7.86 -13.69 -2.04
CA THR A 205 -9.13 -14.40 -1.81
C THR A 205 -9.34 -15.47 -2.89
N ALA A 206 -9.10 -15.13 -4.16
CA ALA A 206 -9.21 -16.08 -5.26
C ALA A 206 -8.27 -17.29 -5.05
N GLU A 207 -7.03 -17.05 -4.62
CA GLU A 207 -6.07 -18.11 -4.33
C GLU A 207 -6.53 -19.03 -3.20
N ARG A 208 -7.04 -18.47 -2.10
CA ARG A 208 -7.56 -19.27 -0.98
C ARG A 208 -8.72 -20.17 -1.40
N GLU A 209 -9.61 -19.66 -2.25
CA GLU A 209 -10.75 -20.42 -2.78
C GLU A 209 -10.35 -21.53 -3.77
N MET A 210 -9.15 -21.49 -4.35
CA MET A 210 -8.64 -22.60 -5.18
C MET A 210 -8.38 -23.87 -4.37
N HIS A 211 -7.98 -23.72 -3.10
CA HIS A 211 -7.67 -24.83 -2.20
C HIS A 211 -8.89 -25.35 -1.40
N ASN A 212 -10.01 -24.63 -1.42
CA ASN A 212 -11.24 -25.00 -0.73
C ASN A 212 -12.18 -25.90 -1.57
N LYS A 213 -11.70 -26.40 -2.72
CA LYS A 213 -12.40 -27.33 -3.61
C LYS A 213 -11.78 -28.72 -3.56
#